data_AF-A0A9X0A3B7-F1
#
_entry.id   AF-A0A9X0A3B7-F1
#
_cell.length_a   1.000
_cell.length_b   1.000
_cell.length_c   1.000
_cell.angle_alpha   90.00
_cell.angle_beta   90.00
_cell.angle_gamma   90.00
#
_symmetry.space_group_name_H-M   'P 1'
#
loop_
_entity.id
_entity.type
_entity.pdbx_description
1 polymer ?
#
loop_
_entity_poly.entity_id
_entity_poly.type
_entity_poly.pdbx_seq_one_letter_code
_entity_poly.pdbx_strand_id
1 'polypeptide(L)'
;MDYLKRVGAIKYEEFFRDFLEANKVCIFSSELTEHWRSRKEWVTADGKPNLEFLSNEFGHAMAPVANCCKTKYDSQVKEDMSLKEFCDYWKNRSQEGVDECTQTLYLKDWHFWHFQHTRPMKHQSILNLIG
;
A
#
# COMPACT_ATOMS: atom_id res chain seq x y z
N MET A 1 11.75 9.96 16.43
CA MET A 1 10.67 8.95 16.42
C MET A 1 10.81 7.93 17.55
N ASP A 2 12.01 7.69 18.09
CA ASP A 2 12.27 6.67 19.13
C ASP A 2 11.64 6.93 20.51
N TYR A 3 10.96 8.07 20.71
CA TYR A 3 10.25 8.37 21.95
C TYR A 3 8.81 7.85 21.98
N LEU A 4 8.27 7.40 20.85
CA LEU A 4 6.90 6.88 20.79
C LEU A 4 6.84 5.46 21.34
N LYS A 5 5.88 5.21 22.23
CA LYS A 5 5.65 3.88 22.79
C LYS A 5 5.24 2.92 21.68
N ARG A 6 5.97 1.80 21.59
CA ARG A 6 5.61 0.67 20.74
C ARG A 6 4.69 -0.28 21.51
N VAL A 7 3.59 -0.67 20.88
CA VAL A 7 2.51 -1.47 21.48
C VAL A 7 2.36 -2.76 20.67
N GLY A 8 2.64 -3.91 21.29
CA GLY A 8 2.43 -5.23 20.69
C GLY A 8 1.02 -5.74 20.92
N ALA A 9 0.87 -7.05 21.10
CA ALA A 9 -0.40 -7.65 21.50
C ALA A 9 -0.98 -6.94 22.74
N ILE A 10 -2.13 -6.29 22.57
CA ILE A 10 -2.83 -5.50 23.59
C ILE A 10 -4.32 -5.79 23.48
N LYS A 11 -5.03 -5.82 24.61
CA LYS A 11 -6.49 -5.94 24.58
C LYS A 11 -7.12 -4.61 24.16
N TYR A 12 -8.30 -4.67 23.56
CA TYR A 12 -8.98 -3.47 23.11
C TYR A 12 -9.25 -2.50 24.26
N GLU A 13 -9.67 -3.00 25.43
CA GLU A 13 -10.01 -2.17 26.60
C GLU A 13 -8.78 -1.43 27.14
N GLU A 14 -7.63 -2.11 27.16
CA GLU A 14 -6.35 -1.52 27.56
C GLU A 14 -5.89 -0.47 26.55
N PHE A 15 -6.00 -0.77 25.24
CA PHE A 15 -5.68 0.18 24.19
C PHE A 15 -6.58 1.43 24.23
N PHE A 16 -7.89 1.22 24.44
CA PHE A 16 -8.86 2.30 24.56
C PHE A 16 -8.50 3.24 25.72
N ARG A 17 -8.39 2.69 26.93
CA ARG A 17 -8.09 3.47 28.15
C ARG A 17 -6.72 4.16 28.08
N ASP A 18 -5.69 3.43 27.64
CA ASP A 18 -4.31 3.91 27.77
C ASP A 18 -3.90 4.85 26.62
N PHE A 19 -4.55 4.75 25.46
CA PHE A 19 -4.19 5.52 24.26
C PHE A 19 -5.37 6.26 23.62
N LEU A 20 -6.45 5.55 23.29
CA LEU A 20 -7.52 6.08 22.43
C LEU A 20 -8.35 7.16 23.11
N GLU A 21 -8.77 6.94 24.35
CA GLU A 21 -9.56 7.87 25.17
C GLU A 21 -8.83 9.20 25.36
N ALA A 22 -7.52 9.14 25.60
CA ALA A 22 -6.68 10.31 25.79
C ALA A 22 -6.05 10.83 24.48
N ASN A 23 -6.39 10.26 23.33
CA ASN A 23 -5.82 10.55 22.01
C ASN A 23 -4.27 10.59 22.00
N LYS A 24 -3.63 9.63 22.68
CA LYS A 24 -2.17 9.51 22.77
C LYS A 24 -1.63 8.73 21.59
N VAL A 25 -0.61 9.27 20.94
CA VAL A 25 0.08 8.61 19.83
C VAL A 25 0.86 7.40 20.32
N CYS A 26 0.74 6.29 19.60
CA CYS A 26 1.58 5.11 19.76
C CYS A 26 1.90 4.48 18.40
N ILE A 27 2.88 3.59 18.39
CA ILE A 27 3.24 2.80 17.22
C ILE A 27 2.86 1.34 17.50
N PHE A 28 2.06 0.72 16.64
CA PHE A 28 1.87 -0.72 16.74
C PHE A 28 3.12 -1.49 16.34
N SER A 29 3.46 -2.54 17.10
CA SER A 29 4.55 -3.43 16.76
C SER A 29 4.22 -4.19 15.48
N SER A 30 5.26 -4.73 14.84
CA SER A 30 5.09 -5.56 13.65
C SER A 30 4.30 -6.85 13.93
N GLU A 31 4.24 -7.33 15.17
CA GLU A 31 3.51 -8.54 15.57
C GLU A 31 2.03 -8.45 15.19
N LEU A 32 1.39 -7.29 15.42
CA LEU A 32 -0.04 -7.08 15.13
C LEU A 32 -0.40 -7.18 13.64
N THR A 33 0.59 -7.07 12.75
CA THR A 33 0.39 -7.11 11.29
C THR A 33 1.06 -8.32 10.64
N GLU A 34 1.61 -9.26 11.43
CA GLU A 34 2.46 -10.34 10.92
C GLU A 34 1.78 -11.28 9.93
N HIS A 35 0.47 -11.45 10.08
CA HIS A 35 -0.32 -12.31 9.20
C HIS A 35 -0.88 -11.57 7.98
N TRP A 36 -0.69 -10.26 7.86
CA TRP A 36 -1.22 -9.50 6.74
C TRP A 36 -0.58 -9.96 5.43
N ARG A 37 -1.41 -10.23 4.41
CA ARG A 37 -0.94 -10.65 3.10
C ARG A 37 -0.02 -9.61 2.45
N SER A 38 -0.32 -8.32 2.61
CA SER A 38 0.52 -7.23 2.09
C SER A 38 1.96 -7.30 2.61
N ARG A 39 2.15 -7.77 3.85
CA ARG A 39 3.47 -7.97 4.46
C ARG A 39 4.24 -9.19 3.96
N LYS A 40 3.62 -10.03 3.13
CA LYS A 40 4.23 -11.22 2.55
C LYS A 40 4.31 -11.12 1.03
N GLU A 41 3.32 -10.50 0.41
CA GLU A 41 3.13 -10.47 -1.04
C GLU A 41 3.59 -9.15 -1.67
N TRP A 42 3.40 -8.03 -0.98
CA TRP A 42 3.69 -6.69 -1.53
C TRP A 42 5.12 -6.23 -1.20
N VAL A 43 5.92 -7.08 -0.58
CA VAL A 43 7.30 -6.83 -0.18
C VAL A 43 8.20 -7.94 -0.69
N THR A 44 9.38 -7.57 -1.17
CA THR A 44 10.43 -8.49 -1.61
C THR A 44 11.31 -8.94 -0.45
N ALA A 45 12.16 -9.95 -0.67
CA ALA A 45 13.06 -10.46 0.37
C ALA A 45 14.06 -9.40 0.89
N ASP A 46 14.40 -8.39 0.09
CA ASP A 46 15.25 -7.25 0.47
C ASP A 46 14.45 -6.09 1.11
N GLY A 47 13.16 -6.29 1.41
CA GLY A 47 12.32 -5.33 2.12
C GLY A 47 11.77 -4.18 1.26
N LYS A 48 11.93 -4.26 -0.07
CA LYS A 48 11.41 -3.26 -1.01
C LYS A 48 9.99 -3.59 -1.46
N PRO A 49 9.25 -2.63 -2.04
CA PRO A 49 7.96 -2.92 -2.67
C PRO A 49 8.08 -3.96 -3.78
N ASN A 50 7.22 -4.98 -3.76
CA ASN A 50 7.13 -5.98 -4.82
C ASN A 50 6.31 -5.44 -6.01
N LEU A 51 6.96 -4.63 -6.85
CA LEU A 51 6.32 -3.98 -8.00
C LEU A 51 5.80 -4.98 -9.05
N GLU A 52 6.39 -6.17 -9.14
CA GLU A 52 5.90 -7.23 -10.03
C GLU A 52 4.55 -7.76 -9.55
N PHE A 53 4.44 -8.13 -8.28
CA PHE A 53 3.16 -8.57 -7.70
C PHE A 53 2.09 -7.49 -7.81
N LEU A 54 2.40 -6.25 -7.44
CA LEU A 54 1.46 -5.14 -7.48
C LEU A 54 0.96 -4.86 -8.90
N SER A 55 1.86 -4.85 -9.89
CA SER A 55 1.51 -4.69 -11.30
C SER A 55 0.64 -5.84 -11.81
N ASN A 56 0.94 -7.09 -11.44
CA ASN A 56 0.21 -8.25 -11.93
C ASN A 56 -1.20 -8.33 -11.33
N GLU A 57 -1.34 -8.10 -10.02
CA GLU A 57 -2.62 -8.24 -9.33
C GLU A 57 -3.53 -7.01 -9.48
N PHE A 58 -2.94 -5.81 -9.51
CA PHE A 58 -3.68 -4.55 -9.43
C PHE A 58 -3.33 -3.58 -10.56
N GLY A 59 -2.56 -3.98 -11.57
CA GLY A 59 -2.07 -3.10 -12.63
C GLY A 59 -3.15 -2.39 -13.44
N HIS A 60 -4.35 -3.00 -13.54
CA HIS A 60 -5.52 -2.42 -14.21
C HIS A 60 -6.21 -1.32 -13.39
N ALA A 61 -5.86 -1.17 -12.12
CA ALA A 61 -6.48 -0.17 -11.27
C ALA A 61 -5.98 1.24 -11.61
N MET A 62 -6.92 2.17 -11.79
CA MET A 62 -6.58 3.59 -11.91
C MET A 62 -6.37 4.18 -10.53
N ALA A 63 -5.28 4.92 -10.37
CA ALA A 63 -4.92 5.58 -9.13
C ALA A 63 -4.53 7.05 -9.40
N PRO A 64 -4.86 7.96 -8.48
CA PRO A 64 -4.41 9.34 -8.56
C PRO A 64 -2.89 9.42 -8.32
N VAL A 65 -2.17 9.97 -9.29
CA VAL A 65 -0.72 10.16 -9.24
C VAL A 65 -0.40 11.66 -9.42
N ALA A 66 0.30 12.22 -8.44
CA ALA A 66 0.79 13.59 -8.48
C ALA A 66 2.19 13.65 -9.09
N ASN A 67 2.43 14.62 -9.97
CA ASN A 67 3.79 14.97 -10.38
C ASN A 67 4.34 16.07 -9.45
N CYS A 68 5.23 15.71 -8.53
CA CYS A 68 5.78 16.60 -7.52
C CYS A 68 6.64 17.74 -8.11
N CYS A 69 7.06 17.62 -9.37
CA CYS A 69 7.88 18.62 -10.07
C CYS A 69 7.04 19.65 -10.86
N LYS A 70 5.72 19.47 -10.91
CA LYS A 70 4.79 20.40 -11.56
C LYS A 70 3.79 20.93 -10.55
N THR A 71 3.93 22.20 -10.18
CA THR A 71 2.88 22.94 -9.49
C THR A 71 2.07 23.71 -10.52
N LYS A 72 0.74 23.60 -10.45
CA LYS A 72 -0.17 24.45 -11.23
C LYS A 72 -1.11 25.10 -10.23
N TYR A 73 -1.02 26.42 -10.06
CA TYR A 73 -1.84 27.20 -9.12
C TYR A 73 -1.83 26.61 -7.70
N ASP A 74 -0.64 26.47 -7.09
CA ASP A 74 -0.39 25.96 -5.73
C ASP A 74 -0.94 24.55 -5.41
N SER A 75 -1.45 23.83 -6.42
CA SER A 75 -1.92 22.46 -6.30
C SER A 75 -1.04 21.53 -7.15
N GLN A 76 -0.68 20.38 -6.58
CA GLN A 76 -0.12 19.28 -7.36
C GLN A 76 -1.24 18.73 -8.26
N VAL A 77 -1.09 18.87 -9.58
CA VAL A 77 -2.03 18.28 -10.54
C VAL A 77 -1.92 16.76 -10.39
N LYS A 78 -3.04 16.13 -10.03
CA LYS A 78 -3.17 14.69 -9.98
C LYS A 78 -3.73 14.23 -11.31
N GLU A 79 -3.04 13.31 -11.95
CA GLU A 79 -3.51 12.63 -13.15
C GLU A 79 -3.86 11.20 -12.78
N ASP A 80 -4.94 10.67 -13.35
CA ASP A 80 -5.26 9.26 -13.21
C ASP A 80 -4.27 8.45 -14.04
N MET A 81 -3.57 7.52 -13.38
CA MET A 81 -2.58 6.64 -13.97
C MET A 81 -2.88 5.21 -13.54
N SER A 82 -2.72 4.24 -14.45
CA SER A 82 -2.85 2.84 -14.06
C SER A 82 -1.72 2.45 -13.11
N LEU A 83 -2.00 1.56 -12.15
CA LEU A 83 -0.95 1.09 -11.24
C LEU A 83 0.18 0.39 -12.01
N LYS A 84 -0.12 -0.23 -13.16
CA LYS A 84 0.89 -0.80 -14.04
C LYS A 84 1.86 0.28 -14.54
N GLU A 85 1.35 1.38 -15.09
CA GLU A 85 2.18 2.49 -15.56
C GLU A 85 3.02 3.09 -14.43
N PHE A 86 2.44 3.22 -13.23
CA PHE A 86 3.18 3.70 -12.06
C PHE A 86 4.29 2.74 -11.63
N CYS A 87 4.04 1.42 -11.65
CA CYS A 87 5.05 0.41 -11.35
C CYS A 87 6.19 0.43 -12.38
N ASP A 88 5.87 0.57 -13.66
CA ASP A 88 6.85 0.65 -14.75
C ASP A 88 7.71 1.92 -14.60
N TYR A 89 7.10 3.06 -14.29
CA TYR A 89 7.81 4.29 -13.94
C TYR A 89 8.80 4.08 -12.77
N TRP A 90 8.35 3.46 -11.67
CA TRP A 90 9.20 3.28 -10.49
C TRP A 90 10.39 2.36 -10.79
N LYS A 91 10.17 1.26 -11.52
CA LYS A 91 11.24 0.34 -11.95
C LYS A 91 12.32 1.09 -12.75
N ASN A 92 11.93 1.85 -13.77
CA ASN A 92 12.87 2.55 -14.65
C ASN A 92 13.67 3.62 -13.89
N ARG A 93 13.02 4.35 -12.97
CA ARG A 93 13.70 5.32 -12.10
C ARG A 93 14.75 4.70 -11.18
N SER A 94 14.59 3.45 -10.77
CA SER A 94 15.56 2.77 -9.90
C SER A 94 16.83 2.31 -10.63
N GLN A 95 16.80 2.25 -11.97
CA GLN A 95 17.89 1.73 -12.81
C GLN A 95 18.71 2.85 -13.45
N GLU A 96 18.07 3.94 -13.82
CA GLU A 96 18.72 5.11 -14.38
C GLU A 96 19.07 6.06 -13.24
N GLY A 97 20.33 6.50 -13.13
CA GLY A 97 20.75 7.52 -12.17
C GLY A 97 20.19 8.90 -12.53
N VAL A 98 18.87 9.06 -12.46
CA VAL A 98 18.15 10.21 -13.03
C VAL A 98 18.23 11.43 -12.11
N ASP A 99 18.63 12.54 -12.74
CA ASP A 99 18.58 13.92 -12.27
C ASP A 99 17.29 14.22 -11.48
N GLU A 100 17.43 14.82 -10.28
CA GLU A 100 16.44 14.74 -9.19
C GLU A 100 15.06 15.36 -9.52
N CYS A 101 14.95 16.15 -10.59
CA CYS A 101 13.85 17.09 -10.76
C CYS A 101 12.90 16.83 -11.95
N THR A 102 13.13 15.86 -12.84
CA THR A 102 12.35 15.81 -14.10
C THR A 102 11.00 15.09 -13.98
N GLN A 103 10.83 14.13 -13.07
CA GLN A 103 9.55 13.40 -12.97
C GLN A 103 9.37 12.62 -11.65
N THR A 104 9.32 13.30 -10.50
CA THR A 104 8.99 12.62 -9.22
C THR A 104 7.48 12.40 -9.10
N LEU A 105 7.01 11.21 -9.45
CA LEU A 105 5.60 10.83 -9.32
C LEU A 105 5.30 10.25 -7.93
N TYR A 106 4.15 10.64 -7.38
CA TYR A 106 3.66 10.18 -6.08
C TYR A 106 2.22 9.68 -6.16
N LEU A 107 2.03 8.39 -5.90
CA LEU A 107 0.71 7.76 -5.80
C LEU A 107 0.18 7.95 -4.37
N LYS A 108 -0.91 8.72 -4.21
CA LYS A 108 -1.47 9.10 -2.91
C LYS A 108 -2.99 9.14 -2.95
N ASP A 109 -3.64 8.86 -1.82
CA ASP A 109 -5.11 8.90 -1.68
C ASP A 109 -5.79 7.84 -2.56
N TRP A 110 -5.09 6.74 -2.85
CA TRP A 110 -5.66 5.61 -3.58
C TRP A 110 -6.57 4.80 -2.67
N HIS A 111 -7.88 4.96 -2.86
CA HIS A 111 -8.91 4.17 -2.18
C HIS A 111 -9.03 2.79 -2.83
N PHE A 112 -8.17 1.87 -2.40
CA PHE A 112 -8.02 0.49 -2.90
C PHE A 112 -9.32 -0.33 -2.98
N TRP A 113 -10.37 0.06 -2.24
CA TRP A 113 -11.59 -0.72 -2.01
C TRP A 113 -12.52 -0.87 -3.23
N HIS A 114 -12.52 0.07 -4.19
CA HIS A 114 -13.45 0.01 -5.33
C HIS A 114 -13.14 -1.08 -6.37
N PHE A 115 -11.98 -1.74 -6.32
CA PHE A 115 -11.57 -2.71 -7.34
C PHE A 115 -11.88 -4.19 -7.02
N GLN A 116 -12.32 -4.53 -5.80
CA GLN A 116 -12.55 -5.95 -5.45
C GLN A 116 -13.94 -6.48 -5.83
N HIS A 117 -14.88 -5.63 -6.24
CA HIS A 117 -16.26 -6.05 -6.53
C HIS A 117 -16.49 -6.62 -7.95
N THR A 118 -15.46 -6.74 -8.78
CA THR A 118 -15.56 -7.30 -10.15
C THR A 118 -14.81 -8.61 -10.36
N ARG A 119 -14.18 -9.20 -9.33
CA ARG A 119 -13.63 -10.55 -9.44
C ARG A 119 -14.75 -11.58 -9.19
N PRO A 120 -15.14 -12.43 -10.16
CA PRO A 120 -15.94 -13.59 -9.82
C PRO A 120 -15.14 -14.47 -8.87
N MET A 121 -15.73 -14.84 -7.74
CA MET A 121 -15.16 -15.85 -6.86
C MET A 121 -14.83 -17.08 -7.70
N LYS A 122 -13.55 -17.47 -7.76
CA LYS A 122 -13.18 -18.78 -8.27
C LYS A 122 -13.89 -19.79 -7.36
N HIS A 123 -14.94 -20.41 -7.87
CA HIS A 123 -15.57 -21.57 -7.24
C HIS A 123 -14.46 -22.60 -7.02
N GLN A 124 -13.99 -22.74 -5.77
CA GLN A 124 -13.38 -23.97 -5.34
C GLN A 124 -14.50 -25.00 -5.36
N SER A 125 -14.49 -25.86 -6.37
CA SER A 125 -15.33 -27.04 -6.43
C SER A 125 -15.09 -27.89 -5.18
N ILE A 126 -15.92 -27.73 -4.16
CA ILE A 126 -16.10 -28.71 -3.11
C ILE A 126 -17.01 -29.78 -3.71
N LEU A 127 -16.40 -30.73 -4.41
CA LEU A 127 -17.02 -32.02 -4.74
C LEU A 127 -15.94 -33.08 -4.58
N ASN A 128 -15.95 -33.73 -3.41
CA ASN A 128 -15.91 -35.17 -3.23
C ASN A 128 -15.45 -35.49 -1.80
N LEU A 129 -16.40 -35.71 -0.90
CA LEU A 129 -16.26 -36.60 0.26
C LEU A 129 -17.68 -37.03 0.69
N ILE A 130 -18.32 -37.81 -0.16
CA ILE A 130 -19.28 -38.85 0.27
C ILE A 130 -19.00 -40.05 -0.66
N GLY A 131 -18.51 -41.12 -0.06
CA GLY A 131 -18.01 -42.34 -0.70
C GLY A 131 -16.93 -42.97 0.15
#